data_AF-A0AAW2BMX3-F1
#
_entry.id   AF-A0AAW2BMX3-F1
#
_cell.length_a   1.000
_cell.length_b   1.000
_cell.length_c   1.000
_cell.angle_alpha   90.00
_cell.angle_beta   90.00
_cell.angle_gamma   90.00
#
_symmetry.space_group_name_H-M   'P 1'
#
loop_
_entity.id
_entity.type
_entity.pdbx_description
1 polymer ?
#
loop_
_entity_poly.entity_id
_entity_poly.type
_entity_poly.pdbx_seq_one_letter_code
_entity_poly.pdbx_strand_id
1 'polypeptide(L)'
;MKVHTYNDGDLAAEHDLATRLPYFERIYICLKGCKKGFLAGCRPIISLDACHLKTKIGGQLMCVVGRDPNDEYFPFAYAVVEVETKDSWTWFLNLLFADIGDGKRWGLVNAFVDNWPQYEHRICCRHLYNNLRKNHPGVLIRDLFWKAAKATYEQAWERAMNELKEVDEDAFKWLQSHSTTIWARSMFKSDGQSDTILNNMCESFNSRILKFRSKPIITMLECIRLYLMTRFQANKEMIMKVESKLCPKIRKRLYKEKLACRKWLACWAGRTKFEVKNGLESFTVDLEEKSCSCRKWDITGISCCHAISCIFFNREDSEKYVNACYKRTAYIDCYDPIIEQWPKICGDLVDSHLCNPLSRGDLLASLRRRGH
;
A
#
# COMPACT_ATOMS: atom_id res chain seq x y z
N MET A 1 -25.06 -18.59 4.36
CA MET A 1 -25.29 -18.65 2.90
C MET A 1 -26.61 -17.95 2.61
N LYS A 2 -26.61 -16.75 2.00
CA LYS A 2 -27.88 -16.13 1.56
C LYS A 2 -28.17 -16.64 0.16
N VAL A 3 -29.13 -17.55 0.05
CA VAL A 3 -29.71 -17.98 -1.22
C VAL A 3 -30.85 -17.01 -1.52
N HIS A 4 -30.72 -16.20 -2.55
CA HIS A 4 -31.85 -15.48 -3.11
C HIS A 4 -32.43 -16.37 -4.21
N THR A 5 -33.56 -17.03 -3.91
CA THR A 5 -34.42 -17.63 -4.92
C THR A 5 -35.27 -16.50 -5.53
N TYR A 6 -35.14 -16.27 -6.83
CA TYR A 6 -36.13 -15.52 -7.59
C TYR A 6 -36.87 -16.49 -8.51
N ASN A 7 -38.16 -16.20 -8.72
CA ASN A 7 -39.09 -17.02 -9.48
C ASN A 7 -38.79 -16.93 -10.98
N ASP A 8 -38.76 -18.09 -11.64
CA ASP A 8 -38.66 -18.24 -13.09
C ASP A 8 -39.86 -17.60 -13.78
N GLY A 9 -39.58 -16.63 -14.65
CA GLY A 9 -40.56 -15.99 -15.50
C GLY A 9 -40.11 -14.60 -15.88
N ASP A 10 -39.13 -14.49 -16.79
CA ASP A 10 -39.28 -13.70 -18.01
C ASP A 10 -37.98 -13.64 -18.83
N LEU A 11 -38.15 -13.85 -20.14
CA LEU A 11 -37.24 -13.57 -21.26
C LEU A 11 -36.24 -14.67 -21.67
N ALA A 12 -36.78 -15.72 -22.29
CA ALA A 12 -36.09 -16.49 -23.31
C ALA A 12 -36.61 -16.09 -24.70
N ALA A 13 -35.81 -15.35 -25.47
CA ALA A 13 -35.81 -15.38 -26.93
C ALA A 13 -34.52 -14.70 -27.44
N GLU A 14 -33.91 -15.30 -28.46
CA GLU A 14 -32.68 -14.87 -29.16
C GLU A 14 -31.35 -15.07 -28.40
N HIS A 15 -30.90 -16.33 -28.33
CA HIS A 15 -29.71 -16.79 -29.07
C HIS A 15 -29.39 -18.24 -28.67
N ASP A 16 -29.51 -19.12 -29.66
CA ASP A 16 -29.30 -20.56 -29.62
C ASP A 16 -27.86 -20.96 -29.20
N LEU A 17 -27.56 -20.92 -27.90
CA LEU A 17 -26.27 -21.32 -27.33
C LEU A 17 -26.48 -22.20 -26.10
N ALA A 18 -26.09 -23.46 -26.27
CA ALA A 18 -25.97 -24.50 -25.25
C ALA A 18 -25.72 -23.95 -23.84
N THR A 19 -26.51 -24.45 -22.89
CA THR A 19 -26.35 -24.34 -21.43
C THR A 19 -24.89 -24.15 -21.03
N ARG A 20 -24.49 -22.90 -20.73
CA ARG A 20 -23.11 -22.55 -20.40
C ARG A 20 -22.67 -23.32 -19.15
N LEU A 21 -21.57 -24.07 -19.27
CA LEU A 21 -20.94 -24.76 -18.15
C LEU A 21 -20.75 -23.79 -16.96
N PRO A 22 -21.03 -24.22 -15.71
CA PRO A 22 -20.80 -23.38 -14.55
C PRO A 22 -19.32 -22.98 -14.47
N TYR A 23 -19.06 -21.69 -14.37
CA TYR A 23 -17.72 -21.14 -14.22
C TYR A 23 -17.56 -20.44 -12.87
N PHE A 24 -16.31 -20.36 -12.40
CA PHE A 24 -15.99 -19.61 -11.20
C PHE A 24 -16.02 -18.11 -11.50
N GLU A 25 -16.91 -17.36 -10.84
CA GLU A 25 -16.97 -15.89 -10.97
C GLU A 25 -15.88 -15.26 -10.10
N ARG A 26 -16.10 -15.19 -8.79
CA ARG A 26 -15.17 -14.51 -7.87
C ARG A 26 -15.27 -14.98 -6.42
N ILE A 27 -14.17 -14.81 -5.69
CA ILE A 27 -14.11 -14.99 -4.23
C ILE A 27 -13.21 -13.92 -3.61
N TYR A 28 -13.62 -13.37 -2.47
CA TYR A 28 -12.85 -12.43 -1.68
C TYR A 28 -12.45 -13.07 -0.36
N ILE A 29 -11.20 -12.84 0.06
CA ILE A 29 -10.64 -13.35 1.31
C ILE A 29 -9.96 -12.21 2.06
N CYS A 30 -10.38 -12.01 3.31
CA CYS A 30 -9.74 -11.13 4.27
C CYS A 30 -9.63 -11.86 5.60
N LEU A 31 -8.41 -12.27 5.95
CA LEU A 31 -8.18 -13.07 7.15
C LEU A 31 -8.31 -12.16 8.38
N LYS A 32 -9.15 -12.55 9.34
CA LYS A 32 -9.39 -11.79 10.57
C LYS A 32 -8.09 -11.38 11.28
N GLY A 33 -7.12 -12.30 11.38
CA GLY A 33 -5.80 -12.02 11.94
C GLY A 33 -5.05 -10.94 11.17
N CYS A 34 -4.97 -11.07 9.84
CA CYS A 34 -4.31 -10.07 9.00
C CYS A 34 -5.00 -8.70 9.07
N LYS A 35 -6.34 -8.68 9.02
CA LYS A 35 -7.13 -7.44 9.15
C LYS A 35 -6.83 -6.73 10.47
N LYS A 36 -6.90 -7.45 11.59
CA LYS A 36 -6.60 -6.89 12.91
C LYS A 36 -5.17 -6.35 12.97
N GLY A 37 -4.20 -7.11 12.46
CA GLY A 37 -2.79 -6.69 12.44
C GLY A 37 -2.56 -5.42 11.61
N PHE A 38 -3.15 -5.36 10.42
CA PHE A 38 -3.10 -4.17 9.57
C PHE A 38 -3.67 -2.94 10.29
N LEU A 39 -4.86 -3.07 10.89
CA LEU A 39 -5.50 -1.97 11.60
C LEU A 39 -4.74 -1.54 12.86
N ALA A 40 -4.08 -2.48 13.54
CA ALA A 40 -3.42 -2.23 14.81
C ALA A 40 -2.08 -1.49 14.64
N GLY A 41 -1.26 -1.85 13.65
CA GLY A 41 0.11 -1.31 13.57
C GLY A 41 0.62 -0.90 12.19
N CYS A 42 -0.05 -1.27 11.08
CA CYS A 42 0.44 -0.89 9.76
C CYS A 42 0.22 0.61 9.50
N ARG A 43 1.05 1.16 8.61
CA ARG A 43 0.85 2.52 8.10
C ARG A 43 -0.44 2.59 7.26
N PRO A 44 -1.11 3.76 7.22
CA PRO A 44 -2.36 3.94 6.49
C PRO A 44 -2.13 4.11 4.99
N ILE A 45 -1.34 3.22 4.39
CA ILE A 45 -1.07 3.15 2.96
C ILE A 45 -1.24 1.70 2.50
N ILE A 46 -1.97 1.53 1.40
CA ILE A 46 -2.20 0.23 0.79
C ILE A 46 -1.78 0.25 -0.67
N SER A 47 -1.19 -0.86 -1.10
CA SER A 47 -0.85 -1.13 -2.48
C SER A 47 -1.79 -2.17 -3.05
N LEU A 48 -2.27 -1.90 -4.25
CA LEU A 48 -3.13 -2.79 -5.01
C LEU A 48 -2.32 -3.42 -6.14
N ASP A 49 -2.60 -4.67 -6.49
CA ASP A 49 -2.09 -5.27 -7.71
C ASP A 49 -2.94 -6.46 -8.13
N ALA A 50 -2.90 -6.79 -9.42
CA ALA A 50 -3.57 -7.95 -9.97
C ALA A 50 -2.56 -8.77 -10.77
N CYS A 51 -2.65 -10.10 -10.66
CA CYS A 51 -1.71 -10.96 -11.35
C CYS A 51 -2.43 -12.18 -11.94
N HIS A 52 -2.07 -12.57 -13.16
CA HIS A 52 -2.72 -13.70 -13.83
C HIS A 52 -2.50 -15.01 -13.08
N LEU A 53 -3.57 -15.80 -12.98
CA LEU A 53 -3.46 -17.20 -12.61
C LEU A 53 -2.73 -17.97 -13.72
N LYS A 54 -2.09 -19.07 -13.35
CA LYS A 54 -1.32 -19.94 -14.26
C LYS A 54 -2.05 -21.26 -14.51
N THR A 55 -3.37 -21.28 -14.30
CA THR A 55 -4.25 -22.43 -14.57
C THR A 55 -4.76 -22.36 -16.01
N LYS A 56 -5.30 -23.47 -16.53
CA LYS A 56 -5.91 -23.52 -17.88
C LYS A 56 -7.19 -22.70 -18.00
N ILE A 57 -7.87 -22.45 -16.88
CA ILE A 57 -9.16 -21.75 -16.82
C ILE A 57 -8.95 -20.21 -16.87
N GLY A 58 -7.72 -19.74 -16.63
CA GLY A 58 -7.43 -18.31 -16.55
C GLY A 58 -7.88 -17.70 -15.22
N GLY A 59 -8.21 -16.41 -15.25
CA GLY A 59 -8.55 -15.62 -14.07
C GLY A 59 -7.38 -14.79 -13.53
N GLN A 60 -7.70 -13.89 -12.60
CA GLN A 60 -6.72 -13.02 -11.95
C GLN A 60 -6.84 -13.08 -10.43
N LEU A 61 -5.69 -12.99 -9.77
CA LEU A 61 -5.58 -12.82 -8.34
C LEU A 61 -5.28 -11.35 -8.04
N MET A 62 -6.28 -10.65 -7.53
CA MET A 62 -6.17 -9.29 -6.98
C MET A 62 -5.69 -9.35 -5.54
N CYS A 63 -4.83 -8.44 -5.14
CA CYS A 63 -4.23 -8.42 -3.81
C CYS A 63 -4.16 -6.99 -3.26
N VAL A 64 -4.36 -6.88 -1.94
CA VAL A 64 -4.08 -5.65 -1.19
C VAL A 64 -2.98 -5.92 -0.18
N VAL A 65 -1.97 -5.05 -0.23
CA VAL A 65 -0.76 -5.16 0.58
C VAL A 65 -0.54 -3.84 1.32
N GLY A 66 -0.57 -3.90 2.63
CA GLY A 66 -0.18 -2.79 3.51
C GLY A 66 1.33 -2.72 3.71
N ARG A 67 1.74 -1.69 4.45
CA ARG A 67 3.13 -1.45 4.81
C ARG A 67 3.32 -1.55 6.31
N ASP A 68 4.15 -2.49 6.75
CA ASP A 68 4.41 -2.66 8.18
C ASP A 68 5.38 -1.59 8.75
N PRO A 69 5.54 -1.53 10.08
CA PRO A 69 6.45 -0.61 10.77
C PRO A 69 7.93 -0.76 10.43
N ASN A 70 8.35 -1.87 9.83
CA ASN A 70 9.74 -2.12 9.44
C ASN A 70 9.97 -1.96 7.93
N ASP A 71 9.09 -1.24 7.23
CA ASP A 71 9.21 -1.03 5.79
C ASP A 71 9.08 -2.33 4.95
N GLU A 72 8.39 -3.35 5.46
CA GLU A 72 8.08 -4.60 4.75
C GLU A 72 6.64 -4.64 4.23
N TYR A 73 6.39 -5.55 3.30
CA TYR A 73 5.05 -5.81 2.76
C TYR A 73 4.21 -6.62 3.76
N PHE A 74 2.94 -6.25 3.87
CA PHE A 74 1.94 -6.87 4.75
C PHE A 74 0.66 -7.19 3.96
N PRO A 75 0.55 -8.38 3.34
CA PRO A 75 -0.66 -8.77 2.62
C PRO A 75 -1.78 -9.07 3.62
N PHE A 76 -2.99 -8.56 3.37
CA PHE A 76 -4.10 -8.77 4.30
C PHE A 76 -5.44 -9.11 3.65
N ALA A 77 -5.61 -8.78 2.36
CA ALA A 77 -6.77 -9.18 1.60
C ALA A 77 -6.38 -9.56 0.17
N TYR A 78 -7.13 -10.49 -0.43
CA TYR A 78 -6.95 -10.91 -1.81
C TYR A 78 -8.26 -11.46 -2.37
N ALA A 79 -8.40 -11.42 -3.69
CA ALA A 79 -9.56 -11.92 -4.39
C ALA A 79 -9.17 -12.64 -5.67
N VAL A 80 -9.89 -13.71 -5.99
CA VAL A 80 -9.84 -14.33 -7.30
C VAL A 80 -11.03 -13.82 -8.09
N VAL A 81 -10.78 -13.34 -9.30
CA VAL A 81 -11.80 -12.79 -10.20
C VAL A 81 -11.61 -13.35 -11.60
N GLU A 82 -12.68 -13.29 -12.38
CA GLU A 82 -12.73 -13.74 -13.77
C GLU A 82 -11.78 -12.97 -14.68
N VAL A 83 -11.75 -11.64 -14.56
CA VAL A 83 -10.88 -10.74 -15.33
C VAL A 83 -10.77 -9.40 -14.61
N GLU A 84 -9.62 -8.74 -14.78
CA GLU A 84 -9.31 -7.42 -14.28
C GLU A 84 -10.04 -6.37 -15.11
N THR A 85 -11.14 -5.92 -14.54
CA THR A 85 -12.03 -4.89 -15.08
C THR A 85 -12.34 -3.87 -14.00
N LYS A 86 -12.88 -2.71 -14.40
CA LYS A 86 -13.42 -1.73 -13.45
C LYS A 86 -14.45 -2.36 -12.51
N ASP A 87 -15.34 -3.24 -12.99
CA ASP A 87 -16.33 -3.95 -12.15
C ASP A 87 -15.65 -4.80 -11.07
N SER A 88 -14.70 -5.64 -11.46
CA SER A 88 -13.99 -6.53 -10.53
C SER A 88 -13.23 -5.76 -9.44
N TRP A 89 -12.56 -4.66 -9.82
CA TRP A 89 -11.88 -3.77 -8.88
C TRP A 89 -12.88 -3.05 -7.98
N THR A 90 -13.99 -2.55 -8.52
CA THR A 90 -15.03 -1.89 -7.73
C THR A 90 -15.63 -2.84 -6.70
N TRP A 91 -15.96 -4.07 -7.11
CA TRP A 91 -16.45 -5.11 -6.22
C TRP A 91 -15.44 -5.45 -5.11
N PHE A 92 -14.16 -5.65 -5.48
CA PHE A 92 -13.10 -5.99 -4.52
C PHE A 92 -12.88 -4.88 -3.49
N LEU A 93 -12.79 -3.62 -3.95
CA LEU A 93 -12.54 -2.47 -3.08
C LEU A 93 -13.75 -2.16 -2.17
N ASN A 94 -14.98 -2.34 -2.64
CA ASN A 94 -16.16 -2.20 -1.80
C ASN A 94 -16.14 -3.19 -0.62
N LEU A 95 -15.78 -4.46 -0.87
CA LEU A 95 -15.63 -5.46 0.20
C LEU A 95 -14.47 -5.13 1.14
N LEU A 96 -13.35 -4.69 0.59
CA LEU A 96 -12.18 -4.27 1.36
C LEU A 96 -12.53 -3.13 2.33
N PHE A 97 -13.14 -2.06 1.84
CA PHE A 97 -13.48 -0.89 2.64
C PHE A 97 -14.56 -1.19 3.69
N ALA A 98 -15.52 -2.06 3.38
CA ALA A 98 -16.45 -2.58 4.36
C ALA A 98 -15.74 -3.34 5.51
N ASP A 99 -14.64 -4.02 5.22
CA ASP A 99 -13.87 -4.77 6.22
C ASP A 99 -12.99 -3.90 7.11
N ILE A 100 -12.22 -2.98 6.51
CA ILE A 100 -11.24 -2.14 7.22
C ILE A 100 -11.84 -0.85 7.79
N GLY A 101 -13.02 -0.47 7.31
CA GLY A 101 -13.74 0.75 7.68
C GLY A 101 -13.13 2.04 7.12
N ASP A 102 -13.91 3.11 7.23
CA ASP A 102 -13.55 4.45 6.73
C ASP A 102 -12.73 5.28 7.75
N GLY A 103 -12.38 4.69 8.89
CA GLY A 103 -11.83 5.42 10.05
C GLY A 103 -10.39 5.93 9.93
N LYS A 104 -9.63 5.52 8.90
CA LYS A 104 -8.28 6.06 8.64
C LYS A 104 -8.23 6.74 7.28
N ARG A 105 -7.46 7.83 7.19
CA ARG A 105 -7.13 8.50 5.93
C ARG A 105 -6.20 7.61 5.13
N TRP A 106 -6.76 6.70 4.34
CA TRP A 106 -6.02 5.73 3.56
C TRP A 106 -5.38 6.37 2.32
N GLY A 107 -4.12 6.05 2.07
CA GLY A 107 -3.46 6.28 0.77
C GLY A 107 -3.57 5.02 -0.11
N LEU A 108 -4.08 5.18 -1.33
CA LEU A 108 -4.19 4.13 -2.35
C LEU A 108 -3.02 4.21 -3.33
N VAL A 109 -2.22 3.16 -3.43
CA VAL A 109 -1.19 3.05 -4.46
C VAL A 109 -1.78 2.28 -5.66
N ASN A 110 -2.05 3.01 -6.75
CA ASN A 110 -2.82 2.71 -7.99
C ASN A 110 -4.20 3.39 -8.06
N ALA A 111 -4.58 3.83 -9.26
CA ALA A 111 -5.64 4.82 -9.47
C ALA A 111 -7.02 4.22 -9.77
N PHE A 112 -8.00 4.53 -8.90
CA PHE A 112 -9.46 4.41 -9.13
C PHE A 112 -10.14 5.68 -8.62
N VAL A 113 -9.62 6.84 -9.05
CA VAL A 113 -9.90 8.16 -8.44
C VAL A 113 -11.38 8.49 -8.44
N ASP A 114 -12.08 8.24 -9.56
CA ASP A 114 -13.49 8.58 -9.74
C ASP A 114 -14.40 7.94 -8.69
N ASN A 115 -14.06 6.75 -8.22
CA ASN A 115 -14.88 5.97 -7.30
C ASN A 115 -14.58 6.31 -5.82
N TRP A 116 -13.38 6.82 -5.50
CA TRP A 116 -12.99 7.16 -4.13
C TRP A 116 -12.13 8.43 -4.05
N PRO A 117 -12.67 9.62 -4.40
CA PRO A 117 -11.90 10.87 -4.41
C PRO A 117 -11.44 11.33 -3.02
N GLN A 118 -12.02 10.78 -1.95
CA GLN A 118 -11.65 11.11 -0.56
C GLN A 118 -10.27 10.60 -0.16
N TYR A 119 -9.76 9.56 -0.83
CA TYR A 119 -8.45 8.99 -0.53
C TYR A 119 -7.35 9.67 -1.36
N GLU A 120 -6.15 9.72 -0.81
CA GLU A 120 -5.00 10.12 -1.61
C GLU A 120 -4.61 8.96 -2.54
N HIS A 121 -4.56 9.20 -3.84
CA HIS A 121 -4.14 8.20 -4.83
C HIS A 121 -2.70 8.47 -5.25
N ARG A 122 -1.89 7.42 -5.34
CA ARG A 122 -0.48 7.50 -5.75
C ARG A 122 -0.24 6.46 -6.84
N ILE A 123 0.13 6.87 -8.05
CA ILE A 123 0.45 5.93 -9.12
C ILE A 123 1.89 5.43 -8.98
N CYS A 124 2.13 4.19 -9.42
CA CYS A 124 3.47 3.65 -9.50
C CYS A 124 4.29 4.44 -10.53
N CYS A 125 5.29 5.20 -10.08
CA CYS A 125 6.15 6.00 -10.95
C CYS A 125 6.93 5.14 -11.97
N ARG A 126 7.11 3.84 -11.71
CA ARG A 126 7.67 2.91 -12.69
C ARG A 126 6.75 2.76 -13.90
N HIS A 127 5.44 2.64 -13.69
CA HIS A 127 4.46 2.55 -14.77
C HIS A 127 4.35 3.88 -15.51
N LEU A 128 4.29 5.00 -14.78
CA LEU A 128 4.28 6.34 -15.38
C LEU A 128 5.51 6.55 -16.28
N TYR A 129 6.70 6.25 -15.78
CA TYR A 129 7.94 6.32 -16.55
C TYR A 129 7.95 5.37 -17.76
N ASN A 130 7.45 4.14 -17.59
CA ASN A 130 7.38 3.17 -18.69
C ASN A 130 6.46 3.65 -19.82
N ASN A 131 5.46 4.48 -19.52
CA ASN A 131 4.62 5.11 -20.54
C ASN A 131 5.32 6.33 -21.16
N LEU A 132 5.94 7.19 -20.34
CA LEU A 132 6.73 8.34 -20.82
C LEU A 132 7.81 7.90 -21.82
N ARG A 133 8.63 6.90 -21.44
CA ARG A 133 9.79 6.46 -22.23
C ARG A 133 9.44 5.85 -23.60
N LYS A 134 8.18 5.50 -23.85
CA LYS A 134 7.74 4.97 -25.16
C LYS A 134 7.89 6.02 -26.25
N ASN A 135 7.58 7.27 -25.90
CA ASN A 135 7.64 8.41 -26.82
C ASN A 135 8.84 9.32 -26.50
N HIS A 136 9.37 9.28 -25.28
CA HIS A 136 10.46 10.13 -24.81
C HIS A 136 11.62 9.28 -24.24
N PRO A 137 12.33 8.49 -25.07
CA PRO A 137 13.44 7.68 -24.60
C PRO A 137 14.67 8.55 -24.30
N GLY A 138 15.39 8.25 -23.22
CA GLY A 138 16.64 8.95 -22.92
C GLY A 138 17.11 8.74 -21.49
N VAL A 139 18.43 8.61 -21.29
CA VAL A 139 19.03 8.46 -19.95
C VAL A 139 18.82 9.74 -19.13
N LEU A 140 18.99 10.91 -19.75
CA LEU A 140 18.80 12.19 -19.08
C LEU A 140 17.33 12.43 -18.70
N ILE A 141 16.39 12.16 -19.61
CA ILE A 141 14.94 12.23 -19.33
C ILE A 141 14.56 11.30 -18.17
N ARG A 142 15.10 10.07 -18.15
CA ARG A 142 14.91 9.14 -17.03
C ARG A 142 15.37 9.74 -15.71
N ASP A 143 16.57 10.28 -15.68
CA ASP A 143 17.17 10.78 -14.44
C ASP A 143 16.43 12.03 -13.94
N LEU A 144 16.04 12.93 -14.83
CA LEU A 144 15.21 14.11 -14.52
C LEU A 144 13.80 13.72 -14.06
N PHE A 145 13.16 12.74 -14.71
CA PHE A 145 11.88 12.18 -14.24
C PHE A 145 11.99 11.68 -12.80
N TRP A 146 13.01 10.87 -12.48
CA TRP A 146 13.17 10.35 -11.13
C TRP A 146 13.60 11.42 -10.13
N LYS A 147 14.33 12.45 -10.56
CA LYS A 147 14.69 13.62 -9.75
C LYS A 147 13.41 14.38 -9.36
N ALA A 148 12.53 14.67 -10.32
CA ALA A 148 11.24 15.30 -10.08
C ALA A 148 10.33 14.43 -9.19
N ALA A 149 10.11 13.16 -9.55
CA ALA A 149 9.23 12.27 -8.79
C ALA A 149 9.66 12.06 -7.33
N LYS A 150 10.97 12.10 -7.06
CA LYS A 150 11.54 11.92 -5.71
C LYS A 150 11.71 13.22 -4.92
N ALA A 151 11.60 14.38 -5.56
CA ALA A 151 11.69 15.67 -4.87
C ALA A 151 10.65 15.74 -3.75
N THR A 152 11.07 16.14 -2.56
CA THR A 152 10.18 16.17 -1.38
C THR A 152 9.52 17.53 -1.18
N TYR A 153 10.05 18.59 -1.77
CA TYR A 153 9.54 19.96 -1.69
C TYR A 153 9.46 20.59 -3.08
N GLU A 154 8.60 21.60 -3.20
CA GLU A 154 8.17 22.18 -4.49
C GLU A 154 9.32 22.73 -5.32
N GLN A 155 10.19 23.54 -4.73
CA GLN A 155 11.31 24.18 -5.45
C GLN A 155 12.32 23.15 -6.02
N ALA A 156 12.48 21.97 -5.37
CA ALA A 156 13.29 20.90 -5.95
C ALA A 156 12.60 20.20 -7.13
N TRP A 157 11.28 20.07 -7.07
CA TRP A 157 10.48 19.52 -8.16
C TRP A 157 10.48 20.46 -9.37
N GLU A 158 10.26 21.75 -9.15
CA GLU A 158 10.26 22.78 -10.21
C GLU A 158 11.60 22.84 -10.93
N ARG A 159 12.71 22.85 -10.18
CA ARG A 159 14.06 22.80 -10.78
C ARG A 159 14.22 21.58 -11.71
N ALA A 160 13.82 20.39 -11.23
CA ALA A 160 13.92 19.17 -12.03
C ALA A 160 13.01 19.19 -13.28
N MET A 161 11.81 19.76 -13.16
CA MET A 161 10.88 19.88 -14.28
C MET A 161 11.30 20.94 -15.29
N ASN A 162 11.90 22.05 -14.85
CA ASN A 162 12.46 23.06 -15.74
C ASN A 162 13.67 22.52 -16.50
N GLU A 163 14.58 21.81 -15.82
CA GLU A 163 15.67 21.07 -16.48
C GLU A 163 15.13 20.05 -17.51
N LEU A 164 14.03 19.35 -17.18
CA LEU A 164 13.39 18.44 -18.14
C LEU A 164 12.82 19.18 -19.35
N LYS A 165 12.21 20.35 -19.15
CA LYS A 165 11.66 21.17 -20.23
C LYS A 165 12.73 21.63 -21.22
N GLU A 166 13.93 21.97 -20.72
CA GLU A 166 15.07 22.34 -21.56
C GLU A 166 15.59 21.18 -22.40
N VAL A 167 15.46 19.94 -21.89
CA VAL A 167 15.90 18.71 -22.58
C VAL A 167 14.85 18.18 -23.56
N ASP A 168 13.59 18.15 -23.15
CA ASP A 168 12.45 17.65 -23.93
C ASP A 168 11.15 18.34 -23.44
N GLU A 169 10.75 19.38 -24.17
CA GLU A 169 9.56 20.17 -23.85
C GLU A 169 8.26 19.35 -23.93
N ASP A 170 8.21 18.36 -24.83
CA ASP A 170 7.03 17.52 -25.02
C ASP A 170 6.89 16.50 -23.87
N ALA A 171 8.01 15.93 -23.39
CA ALA A 171 8.03 15.11 -22.19
C ALA A 171 7.56 15.90 -20.96
N PHE A 172 7.99 17.17 -20.85
CA PHE A 172 7.53 18.08 -19.81
C PHE A 172 6.01 18.31 -19.88
N LYS A 173 5.47 18.66 -21.06
CA LYS A 173 4.03 18.85 -21.28
C LYS A 173 3.23 17.58 -20.96
N TRP A 174 3.76 16.42 -21.35
CA TRP A 174 3.13 15.13 -21.06
C TRP A 174 3.05 14.85 -19.55
N LEU A 175 4.09 15.18 -18.78
CA LEU A 175 4.03 15.05 -17.32
C LEU A 175 3.11 16.08 -16.68
N GLN A 176 3.06 17.31 -17.20
CA GLN A 176 2.13 18.34 -16.72
C GLN A 176 0.66 17.99 -16.97
N SER A 177 0.36 17.18 -17.98
CA SER A 177 -1.01 16.70 -18.22
C SER A 177 -1.49 15.72 -17.13
N HIS A 178 -0.60 15.20 -16.29
CA HIS A 178 -0.92 14.34 -15.16
C HIS A 178 -0.91 15.17 -13.86
N SER A 179 -1.93 15.00 -13.02
CA SER A 179 -1.96 15.68 -11.72
C SER A 179 -0.70 15.35 -10.90
N THR A 180 -0.01 16.37 -10.39
CA THR A 180 1.23 16.16 -9.62
C THR A 180 0.97 15.46 -8.29
N THR A 181 -0.24 15.57 -7.75
CA THR A 181 -0.66 14.94 -6.47
C THR A 181 -0.56 13.42 -6.48
N ILE A 182 -0.62 12.78 -7.67
CA ILE A 182 -0.60 11.31 -7.78
C ILE A 182 0.79 10.73 -8.02
N TRP A 183 1.81 11.52 -8.38
CA TRP A 183 3.14 10.97 -8.73
C TRP A 183 4.34 11.75 -8.19
N ALA A 184 4.18 13.05 -7.91
CA ALA A 184 5.24 13.87 -7.37
C ALA A 184 5.20 13.84 -5.83
N ARG A 185 6.27 13.32 -5.22
CA ARG A 185 6.36 13.21 -3.76
C ARG A 185 6.23 14.57 -3.05
N SER A 186 6.64 15.65 -3.70
CA SER A 186 6.50 17.03 -3.21
C SER A 186 5.06 17.46 -2.99
N MET A 187 4.07 16.73 -3.53
CA MET A 187 2.65 17.01 -3.41
C MET A 187 1.92 16.02 -2.50
N PHE A 188 2.60 14.99 -1.99
CA PHE A 188 1.96 13.98 -1.15
C PHE A 188 1.57 14.54 0.21
N LYS A 189 0.47 14.03 0.75
CA LYS A 189 0.03 14.24 2.12
C LYS A 189 0.99 13.51 3.09
N SER A 190 1.12 14.08 4.29
CA SER A 190 1.98 13.57 5.36
C SER A 190 1.34 12.45 6.18
N ASP A 191 0.01 12.32 6.17
CA ASP A 191 -0.74 11.32 6.96
C ASP A 191 -0.34 9.87 6.66
N GLY A 192 0.04 9.56 5.41
CA GLY A 192 0.52 8.24 5.00
C GLY A 192 1.86 7.81 5.61
N GLN A 193 2.67 8.75 6.13
CA GLN A 193 4.01 8.52 6.69
C GLN A 193 4.86 7.60 5.78
N SER A 194 4.86 7.88 4.48
CA SER A 194 5.46 7.04 3.45
C SER A 194 5.89 7.87 2.26
N ASP A 195 7.12 7.68 1.83
CA ASP A 195 7.71 8.25 0.62
C ASP A 195 7.68 7.28 -0.58
N THR A 196 6.87 6.22 -0.49
CA THR A 196 6.76 5.19 -1.51
C THR A 196 6.13 5.77 -2.79
N ILE A 197 6.85 5.62 -3.89
CA ILE A 197 6.43 5.99 -5.27
C ILE A 197 6.47 4.79 -6.22
N LEU A 198 6.68 3.58 -5.68
CA LEU A 198 6.81 2.32 -6.42
C LEU A 198 5.89 1.28 -5.81
N ASN A 199 5.41 0.33 -6.61
CA ASN A 199 4.56 -0.77 -6.14
C ASN A 199 5.37 -1.99 -5.63
N ASN A 200 6.54 -1.76 -5.02
CA ASN A 200 7.47 -2.82 -4.61
C ASN A 200 6.83 -3.82 -3.61
N MET A 201 5.81 -3.39 -2.86
CA MET A 201 5.12 -4.23 -1.88
C MET A 201 4.33 -5.36 -2.56
N CYS A 202 3.52 -5.00 -3.55
CA CYS A 202 2.78 -5.99 -4.32
C CYS A 202 3.71 -6.86 -5.17
N GLU A 203 4.73 -6.29 -5.81
CA GLU A 203 5.73 -7.05 -6.55
C GLU A 203 6.41 -8.11 -5.67
N SER A 204 6.75 -7.75 -4.42
CA SER A 204 7.34 -8.67 -3.44
C SER A 204 6.38 -9.80 -3.07
N PHE A 205 5.10 -9.48 -2.82
CA PHE A 205 4.11 -10.49 -2.49
C PHE A 205 3.81 -11.42 -3.68
N ASN A 206 3.62 -10.85 -4.87
CA ASN A 206 3.35 -11.59 -6.10
C ASN A 206 4.47 -12.56 -6.46
N SER A 207 5.73 -12.17 -6.22
CA SER A 207 6.88 -13.08 -6.35
C SER A 207 6.81 -14.28 -5.40
N ARG A 208 6.38 -14.08 -4.15
CA ARG A 208 6.28 -15.17 -3.15
C ARG A 208 5.18 -16.17 -3.45
N ILE A 209 4.05 -15.71 -3.99
CA ILE A 209 2.90 -16.57 -4.29
C ILE A 209 2.91 -17.12 -5.71
N LEU A 210 3.89 -16.75 -6.54
CA LEU A 210 4.04 -17.20 -7.93
C LEU A 210 3.83 -18.72 -8.09
N LYS A 211 4.47 -19.51 -7.20
CA LYS A 211 4.42 -20.98 -7.17
C LYS A 211 3.04 -21.57 -6.83
N PHE A 212 2.12 -20.77 -6.29
CA PHE A 212 0.77 -21.20 -5.93
C PHE A 212 -0.23 -20.96 -7.07
N ARG A 213 0.07 -20.05 -8.00
CA ARG A 213 -0.88 -19.58 -9.03
C ARG A 213 -1.26 -20.61 -10.09
N SER A 214 -0.52 -21.72 -10.19
CA SER A 214 -0.84 -22.85 -11.07
C SER A 214 -1.71 -23.92 -10.38
N LYS A 215 -1.97 -23.80 -9.08
CA LYS A 215 -2.78 -24.75 -8.32
C LYS A 215 -4.28 -24.47 -8.52
N PRO A 216 -5.17 -25.46 -8.28
CA PRO A 216 -6.60 -25.22 -8.19
C PRO A 216 -6.93 -24.11 -7.19
N ILE A 217 -8.00 -23.34 -7.45
CA ILE A 217 -8.34 -22.13 -6.68
C ILE A 217 -8.31 -22.38 -5.17
N ILE A 218 -9.02 -23.40 -4.68
CA ILE A 218 -9.08 -23.72 -3.25
C ILE A 218 -7.70 -24.04 -2.67
N THR A 219 -6.90 -24.86 -3.39
CA THR A 219 -5.54 -25.21 -2.96
C THR A 219 -4.61 -23.99 -2.96
N MET A 220 -4.75 -23.08 -3.94
CA MET A 220 -3.99 -21.84 -4.00
C MET A 220 -4.32 -20.94 -2.80
N LEU A 221 -5.61 -20.74 -2.49
CA LEU A 221 -6.05 -19.93 -1.35
C LEU A 221 -5.50 -20.50 -0.03
N GLU A 222 -5.55 -21.82 0.14
CA GLU A 222 -4.98 -22.48 1.32
C GLU A 222 -3.45 -22.30 1.42
N CYS A 223 -2.74 -22.43 0.29
CA CYS A 223 -1.30 -22.18 0.26
C CYS A 223 -0.95 -20.74 0.66
N ILE A 224 -1.75 -19.75 0.20
CA ILE A 224 -1.57 -18.33 0.58
C ILE A 224 -1.82 -18.15 2.08
N ARG A 225 -2.91 -18.72 2.64
CA ARG A 225 -3.20 -18.65 4.08
C ARG A 225 -2.06 -19.24 4.92
N LEU A 226 -1.60 -20.45 4.60
CA LEU A 226 -0.51 -21.11 5.32
C LEU A 226 0.78 -20.27 5.24
N TYR A 227 1.09 -19.71 4.08
CA TYR A 227 2.22 -18.80 3.92
C TYR A 227 2.12 -17.57 4.83
N LEU A 228 0.95 -16.92 4.88
CA LEU A 228 0.72 -15.76 5.74
C LEU A 228 0.83 -16.14 7.23
N MET A 229 0.25 -17.28 7.62
CA MET A 229 0.32 -17.83 8.98
C MET A 229 1.77 -18.04 9.43
N THR A 230 2.59 -18.75 8.64
CA THR A 230 4.01 -18.96 8.95
C THR A 230 4.78 -17.64 8.97
N ARG A 231 4.49 -16.71 8.05
CA ARG A 231 5.13 -15.40 8.01
C ARG A 231 4.84 -14.56 9.25
N PHE A 232 3.59 -14.55 9.72
CA PHE A 232 3.20 -13.81 10.93
C PHE A 232 3.99 -14.30 12.13
N GLN A 233 4.05 -15.62 12.32
CA GLN A 233 4.80 -16.23 13.42
C GLN A 233 6.30 -15.92 13.34
N ALA A 234 6.92 -16.08 12.16
CA ALA A 234 8.34 -15.78 11.97
C ALA A 234 8.66 -14.29 12.23
N ASN A 235 7.78 -13.38 11.79
CA ASN A 235 7.94 -11.95 12.05
C ASN A 235 7.77 -11.61 13.54
N LYS A 236 6.84 -12.25 14.24
CA LYS A 236 6.65 -12.12 15.69
C LYS A 236 7.90 -12.58 16.44
N GLU A 237 8.43 -13.75 16.13
CA GLU A 237 9.65 -14.27 16.75
C GLU A 237 10.88 -13.38 16.47
N MET A 238 10.98 -12.84 15.26
CA MET A 238 12.08 -11.94 14.89
C MET A 238 12.05 -10.66 15.71
N ILE A 239 10.89 -10.00 15.86
CA ILE A 239 10.82 -8.71 16.56
C ILE A 239 11.02 -8.86 18.07
N MET A 240 10.67 -10.01 18.64
CA MET A 240 10.88 -10.27 20.06
C MET A 240 12.36 -10.24 20.44
N LYS A 241 13.25 -10.61 19.50
CA LYS A 241 14.72 -10.58 19.65
C LYS A 241 15.32 -9.17 19.48
N VAL A 242 14.54 -8.19 19.03
CA VAL A 242 15.03 -6.82 18.82
C VAL A 242 14.86 -6.02 20.10
N GLU A 243 15.96 -5.53 20.67
CA GLU A 243 15.95 -4.70 21.89
C GLU A 243 15.67 -3.21 21.61
N SER A 244 15.95 -2.74 20.38
CA SER A 244 15.77 -1.34 20.03
C SER A 244 14.31 -0.91 20.00
N LYS A 245 14.05 0.36 20.37
CA LYS A 245 12.70 0.96 20.28
C LYS A 245 12.22 1.11 18.84
N LEU A 246 13.13 1.23 17.88
CA LEU A 246 12.85 1.30 16.45
C LEU A 246 12.97 -0.07 15.77
N CYS A 247 12.21 -0.25 14.70
CA CYS A 247 12.37 -1.42 13.83
C CYS A 247 13.75 -1.39 13.11
N PRO A 248 14.38 -2.55 12.84
CA PRO A 248 15.76 -2.60 12.34
C PRO A 248 16.05 -1.81 11.06
N LYS A 249 15.16 -1.89 10.05
CA LYS A 249 15.33 -1.14 8.78
C LYS A 249 15.19 0.36 8.99
N ILE A 250 14.29 0.77 9.89
CA ILE A 250 14.09 2.17 10.21
C ILE A 250 15.30 2.74 10.95
N ARG A 251 15.87 1.99 11.89
CA ARG A 251 17.12 2.37 12.56
C ARG A 251 18.25 2.56 11.55
N LYS A 252 18.39 1.65 10.57
CA LYS A 252 19.37 1.79 9.47
C LYS A 252 19.11 3.02 8.60
N ARG A 253 17.84 3.33 8.33
CA ARG A 253 17.44 4.52 7.56
C ARG A 253 17.76 5.81 8.32
N LEU A 254 17.39 5.91 9.59
CA LEU A 254 17.71 7.04 10.46
C LEU A 254 19.23 7.24 10.58
N TYR A 255 20.00 6.17 10.71
CA TYR A 255 21.47 6.24 10.78
C TYR A 255 22.08 6.91 9.53
N LYS A 256 21.53 6.67 8.33
CA LYS A 256 21.98 7.38 7.11
C LYS A 256 21.73 8.88 7.20
N GLU A 257 20.58 9.29 7.75
CA GLU A 257 20.27 10.70 7.97
C GLU A 257 21.21 11.32 9.02
N LYS A 258 21.57 10.58 10.09
CA LYS A 258 22.58 10.99 11.08
C LYS A 258 23.96 11.22 10.46
N LEU A 259 24.36 10.42 9.47
CA LEU A 259 25.63 10.64 8.77
C LEU A 259 25.55 11.87 7.85
N ALA A 260 24.42 12.05 7.16
CA ALA A 260 24.21 13.18 6.25
C ALA A 260 24.07 14.53 6.98
N CYS A 261 23.65 14.56 8.26
CA CYS A 261 23.46 15.80 9.02
C CYS A 261 24.76 16.58 9.22
N ARG A 262 25.93 15.92 9.17
CA ARG A 262 27.25 16.54 9.39
C ARG A 262 27.61 17.66 8.42
N LYS A 263 26.91 17.74 7.28
CA LYS A 263 27.08 18.79 6.27
C LYS A 263 26.27 20.06 6.56
N TRP A 264 25.41 20.04 7.58
CA TRP A 264 24.42 21.08 7.83
C TRP A 264 24.72 21.79 9.15
N LEU A 265 24.90 23.10 9.08
CA LEU A 265 25.04 23.97 10.25
C LEU A 265 23.66 24.37 10.76
N ALA A 266 23.33 24.02 12.00
CA ALA A 266 22.11 24.48 12.65
C ALA A 266 22.31 25.87 13.28
N CYS A 267 21.50 26.83 12.86
CA CYS A 267 21.40 28.16 13.42
C CYS A 267 20.07 28.29 14.19
N TRP A 268 20.16 28.44 15.50
CA TRP A 268 18.97 28.54 16.35
C TRP A 268 18.28 29.89 16.16
N ALA A 269 17.01 29.85 15.75
CA ALA A 269 16.19 31.05 15.52
C ALA A 269 15.31 31.40 16.74
N GLY A 270 15.42 30.63 17.82
CA GLY A 270 14.61 30.77 19.04
C GLY A 270 13.53 29.68 19.17
N ARG A 271 13.14 29.40 20.42
CA ARG A 271 12.18 28.32 20.78
C ARG A 271 12.62 26.98 20.16
N THR A 272 11.73 26.34 19.40
CA THR A 272 11.92 25.05 18.73
C THR A 272 12.28 25.17 17.25
N LYS A 273 12.56 26.41 16.78
CA LYS A 273 12.81 26.73 15.37
C LYS A 273 14.28 26.97 15.06
N PHE A 274 14.69 26.50 13.89
CA PHE A 274 16.05 26.58 13.39
C PHE A 274 16.05 26.91 11.90
N GLU A 275 17.08 27.64 11.47
CA GLU A 275 17.54 27.64 10.09
C GLU A 275 18.75 26.72 9.99
N VAL A 276 18.75 25.75 9.09
CA VAL A 276 19.95 24.94 8.79
C VAL A 276 20.55 25.36 7.47
N LYS A 277 21.88 25.42 7.38
CA LYS A 277 22.61 25.89 6.19
C LYS A 277 23.66 24.92 5.72
N ASN A 278 23.84 24.84 4.41
CA ASN A 278 24.97 24.22 3.74
C ASN A 278 25.27 24.98 2.43
N GLY A 279 26.28 25.85 2.46
CA GLY A 279 26.55 26.76 1.34
C GLY A 279 25.38 27.70 1.07
N LEU A 280 24.85 27.68 -0.15
CA LEU A 280 23.72 28.50 -0.58
C LEU A 280 22.35 27.86 -0.29
N GLU A 281 22.32 26.62 0.19
CA GLU A 281 21.07 25.96 0.55
C GLU A 281 20.74 26.19 2.03
N SER A 282 19.49 26.56 2.31
CA SER A 282 18.97 26.64 3.67
C SER A 282 17.58 26.04 3.79
N PHE A 283 17.27 25.52 4.99
CA PHE A 283 15.97 24.97 5.32
C PHE A 283 15.57 25.39 6.73
N THR A 284 14.29 25.71 6.91
CA THR A 284 13.69 25.86 8.24
C THR A 284 13.31 24.50 8.81
N VAL A 285 13.55 24.31 10.12
CA VAL A 285 13.16 23.15 10.92
C VAL A 285 12.37 23.63 12.14
N ASP A 286 11.31 22.93 12.47
CA ASP A 286 10.57 23.08 13.72
C ASP A 286 10.52 21.72 14.44
N LEU A 287 11.17 21.64 15.62
CA LEU A 287 11.27 20.40 16.39
C LEU A 287 9.97 20.05 17.12
N GLU A 288 9.14 21.03 17.46
CA GLU A 288 7.86 20.82 18.14
C GLU A 288 6.83 20.24 17.18
N GLU A 289 6.69 20.90 16.03
CA GLU A 289 5.80 20.46 14.94
C GLU A 289 6.34 19.23 14.19
N LYS A 290 7.58 18.81 14.48
CA LYS A 290 8.28 17.70 13.81
C LYS A 290 8.31 17.89 12.29
N SER A 291 8.59 19.12 11.87
CA SER A 291 8.50 19.55 10.48
C SER A 291 9.83 20.10 9.96
N CYS A 292 10.05 19.95 8.66
CA CYS A 292 11.14 20.62 7.98
C CYS A 292 10.67 21.11 6.61
N SER A 293 11.08 22.31 6.21
CA SER A 293 10.77 22.87 4.89
C SER A 293 11.25 22.00 3.71
N CYS A 294 12.19 21.08 3.90
CA CYS A 294 12.52 20.05 2.90
C CYS A 294 11.42 18.98 2.73
N ARG A 295 10.38 18.98 3.59
CA ARG A 295 9.22 18.09 3.70
C ARG A 295 9.51 16.60 3.91
N LYS A 296 10.78 16.18 3.91
CA LYS A 296 11.16 14.77 4.05
C LYS A 296 10.73 14.21 5.41
N TRP A 297 10.84 14.99 6.49
CA TRP A 297 10.37 14.56 7.80
C TRP A 297 8.85 14.44 7.82
N ASP A 298 8.15 15.44 7.29
CA ASP A 298 6.69 15.51 7.23
C ASP A 298 6.09 14.31 6.48
N ILE A 299 6.65 13.97 5.32
CA ILE A 299 6.15 12.88 4.48
C ILE A 299 6.48 11.51 5.06
N THR A 300 7.67 11.36 5.66
CA THR A 300 8.16 10.03 6.06
C THR A 300 7.93 9.70 7.52
N GLY A 301 7.79 10.69 8.39
CA GLY A 301 7.80 10.49 9.85
C GLY A 301 9.18 10.19 10.44
N ILE A 302 10.23 10.20 9.63
CA ILE A 302 11.60 9.95 10.06
C ILE A 302 12.36 11.28 9.92
N SER A 303 12.98 11.73 11.00
CA SER A 303 13.74 12.98 11.00
C SER A 303 14.79 12.97 9.89
N CYS A 304 14.74 14.00 9.04
CA CYS A 304 15.70 14.20 7.97
C CYS A 304 17.03 14.71 8.51
N CYS A 305 18.09 14.68 7.70
CA CYS A 305 19.41 15.20 8.08
C CYS A 305 19.39 16.64 8.63
N HIS A 306 18.53 17.51 8.10
CA HIS A 306 18.32 18.88 8.61
C HIS A 306 17.81 18.87 10.05
N ALA A 307 16.71 18.15 10.28
CA ALA A 307 16.13 18.03 11.61
C ALA A 307 17.09 17.40 12.62
N ILE A 308 17.84 16.38 12.20
CA ILE A 308 18.84 15.73 13.06
C ILE A 308 19.96 16.69 13.45
N SER A 309 20.37 17.61 12.57
CA SER A 309 21.36 18.64 12.93
C SER A 309 20.85 19.50 14.10
N CYS A 310 19.59 19.94 14.06
CA CYS A 310 18.95 20.69 15.14
C CYS A 310 18.76 19.86 16.43
N ILE A 311 18.36 18.60 16.30
CA ILE A 311 18.21 17.68 17.45
C ILE A 311 19.56 17.49 18.16
N PHE A 312 20.64 17.30 17.40
CA PHE A 312 21.99 17.16 17.96
C PHE A 312 22.53 18.45 18.55
N PHE A 313 22.19 19.62 17.98
CA PHE A 313 22.46 20.92 18.59
C PHE A 313 21.87 21.00 20.01
N ASN A 314 20.65 20.51 20.20
CA ASN A 314 19.99 20.42 21.51
C ASN A 314 20.50 19.25 22.40
N ARG A 315 21.48 18.45 21.94
CA ARG A 315 21.99 17.25 22.64
C ARG A 315 20.92 16.18 22.91
N GLU A 316 19.95 16.07 22.02
CA GLU A 316 18.85 15.13 22.15
C GLU A 316 19.02 13.88 21.27
N ASP A 317 18.24 12.84 21.58
CA ASP A 317 18.23 11.62 20.79
C ASP A 317 17.17 11.65 19.68
N SER A 318 17.65 11.68 18.44
CA SER A 318 16.85 11.59 17.21
C SER A 318 15.87 10.40 17.15
N GLU A 319 16.11 9.28 17.85
CA GLU A 319 15.17 8.16 17.85
C GLU A 319 13.83 8.52 18.51
N LYS A 320 13.82 9.49 19.44
CA LYS A 320 12.61 10.02 20.09
C LYS A 320 11.69 10.75 19.09
N TYR A 321 12.27 11.30 18.04
CA TYR A 321 11.60 12.11 17.03
C TYR A 321 11.00 11.32 15.86
N VAL A 322 11.31 10.02 15.76
CA VAL A 322 10.71 9.13 14.76
C VAL A 322 9.26 8.80 15.13
N ASN A 323 8.36 8.87 14.14
CA ASN A 323 6.93 8.60 14.28
C ASN A 323 6.64 7.25 14.97
N ALA A 324 5.56 7.21 15.75
CA ALA A 324 5.11 6.02 16.48
C ALA A 324 4.87 4.79 15.57
N CYS A 325 4.47 5.00 14.31
CA CYS A 325 4.21 3.93 13.36
C CYS A 325 5.45 3.09 12.97
N TYR A 326 6.65 3.51 13.36
CA TYR A 326 7.91 2.78 13.13
C TYR A 326 8.47 2.10 14.39
N LYS A 327 7.78 2.25 15.52
CA LYS A 327 8.25 1.69 16.79
C LYS A 327 8.06 0.18 16.80
N ARG A 328 8.88 -0.48 17.60
CA ARG A 328 8.80 -1.91 17.87
C ARG A 328 7.40 -2.31 18.37
N THR A 329 6.75 -1.46 19.17
CA THR A 329 5.40 -1.70 19.69
C THR A 329 4.38 -1.85 18.55
N ALA A 330 4.34 -0.91 17.59
CA ALA A 330 3.46 -1.01 16.43
C ALA A 330 3.73 -2.29 15.61
N TYR A 331 5.00 -2.73 15.53
CA TYR A 331 5.33 -3.98 14.83
C TYR A 331 4.79 -5.20 15.57
N ILE A 332 4.89 -5.23 16.90
CA ILE A 332 4.28 -6.28 17.72
C ILE A 332 2.77 -6.31 17.47
N ASP A 333 2.11 -5.17 17.50
CA ASP A 333 0.66 -5.06 17.26
C ASP A 333 0.25 -5.58 15.88
N CYS A 334 1.11 -5.41 14.85
CA CYS A 334 0.85 -5.95 13.50
C CYS A 334 0.77 -7.49 13.45
N TYR A 335 1.59 -8.17 14.26
CA TYR A 335 1.78 -9.62 14.16
C TYR A 335 1.32 -10.37 15.41
N ASP A 336 0.74 -9.67 16.38
CA ASP A 336 0.12 -10.29 17.54
C ASP A 336 -1.10 -11.16 17.20
N PRO A 337 -2.02 -10.72 16.30
CA PRO A 337 -3.20 -11.50 15.96
C PRO A 337 -2.88 -12.83 15.27
N ILE A 338 -3.69 -13.84 15.60
CA ILE A 338 -3.56 -15.20 15.07
C ILE A 338 -4.31 -15.34 13.75
N ILE A 339 -3.68 -16.02 12.77
CA ILE A 339 -4.34 -16.47 11.54
C ILE A 339 -4.86 -17.89 11.78
N GLU A 340 -6.18 -18.02 11.85
CA GLU A 340 -6.85 -19.28 12.11
C GLU A 340 -6.97 -20.15 10.85
N GLN A 341 -7.37 -21.41 11.04
CA GLN A 341 -7.78 -22.30 9.96
C GLN A 341 -9.07 -21.79 9.28
N TRP A 342 -9.35 -22.28 8.07
CA TRP A 342 -10.69 -22.12 7.51
C TRP A 342 -11.73 -22.71 8.45
N PRO A 343 -12.90 -22.07 8.60
CA PRO A 343 -14.04 -22.71 9.25
C PRO A 343 -14.21 -24.10 8.62
N LYS A 344 -14.30 -25.13 9.45
CA LYS A 344 -14.65 -26.46 8.95
C LYS A 344 -15.96 -26.31 8.21
N ILE A 345 -15.96 -26.60 6.92
CA ILE A 345 -17.20 -26.85 6.20
C ILE A 345 -17.67 -28.19 6.73
N CYS A 346 -18.45 -28.20 7.82
CA CYS A 346 -19.15 -29.42 8.22
C CYS A 346 -20.02 -29.82 7.02
N GLY A 347 -19.95 -31.09 6.64
CA GLY A 347 -20.58 -31.65 5.44
C GLY A 347 -22.12 -31.67 5.45
N ASP A 348 -22.76 -30.98 6.39
CA ASP A 348 -24.19 -31.01 6.60
C ASP A 348 -24.80 -29.67 6.17
N LEU A 349 -24.82 -29.44 4.85
CA LEU A 349 -25.71 -28.46 4.21
C LEU A 349 -26.74 -29.19 3.34
N VAL A 350 -27.27 -30.28 3.90
CA VAL A 350 -28.56 -30.87 3.54
C VAL A 350 -29.38 -30.90 4.83
N ASP A 351 -29.79 -29.74 5.32
CA ASP A 351 -31.10 -29.60 5.94
C ASP A 351 -31.47 -28.14 6.16
N SER A 352 -32.67 -27.85 5.71
CA SER A 352 -33.36 -26.57 5.75
C SER A 352 -33.75 -26.16 7.17
N HIS A 353 -33.78 -24.85 7.39
CA HIS A 353 -34.35 -24.12 8.54
C HIS A 353 -33.46 -24.02 9.78
N LEU A 354 -32.81 -22.85 9.95
CA LEU A 354 -33.01 -21.93 11.09
C LEU A 354 -31.92 -20.82 11.12
N CYS A 355 -32.38 -19.63 11.51
CA CYS A 355 -31.62 -18.48 12.03
C CYS A 355 -30.91 -17.51 11.06
N ASN A 356 -31.39 -16.28 11.12
CA ASN A 356 -30.80 -15.00 10.72
C ASN A 356 -31.13 -14.03 11.88
N PRO A 357 -30.45 -12.87 12.08
CA PRO A 357 -29.03 -12.53 11.98
C PRO A 357 -28.50 -11.96 13.32
N LEU A 358 -27.22 -11.54 13.34
CA LEU A 358 -26.50 -10.80 14.40
C LEU A 358 -25.75 -11.69 15.42
N SER A 359 -24.46 -11.41 15.56
CA SER A 359 -23.48 -12.05 16.46
C SER A 359 -22.91 -13.42 16.02
N ARG A 360 -22.12 -13.42 14.95
CA ARG A 360 -20.90 -14.25 14.86
C ARG A 360 -19.99 -13.65 13.79
N GLY A 361 -18.73 -13.43 14.17
CA GLY A 361 -17.71 -12.87 13.29
C GLY A 361 -17.32 -13.90 12.25
N ASP A 362 -18.10 -13.98 11.19
CA ASP A 362 -18.00 -14.99 10.15
C ASP A 362 -17.21 -14.46 8.94
N LEU A 363 -16.43 -15.35 8.31
CA LEU A 363 -15.88 -15.13 6.97
C LEU A 363 -17.03 -14.75 6.02
N LEU A 364 -17.02 -13.53 5.48
CA LEU A 364 -17.85 -13.18 4.34
C LEU A 364 -17.17 -13.64 3.05
N ALA A 365 -17.24 -14.94 2.77
CA ALA A 365 -17.04 -15.44 1.41
C ALA A 365 -18.35 -15.23 0.63
N SER A 366 -18.38 -14.21 -0.23
CA SER A 366 -19.45 -14.06 -1.22
C SER A 366 -19.09 -14.90 -2.44
N LEU A 367 -19.69 -16.09 -2.56
CA LEU A 367 -19.69 -16.86 -3.80
C LEU A 367 -20.93 -16.45 -4.59
N ARG A 368 -20.74 -15.70 -5.67
CA ARG A 368 -21.79 -15.47 -6.65
C ARG A 368 -21.67 -16.56 -7.71
N ARG A 369 -22.71 -17.37 -7.87
CA ARG A 369 -22.99 -18.11 -9.11
C ARG A 369 -24.15 -17.38 -9.76
N ARG A 370 -24.04 -17.01 -11.04
CA ARG A 370 -25.23 -16.65 -11.81
C ARG A 370 -26.02 -17.94 -12.06
N GLY A 371 -27.12 -18.10 -11.35
CA GLY A 371 -28.20 -19.03 -11.72
C GLY A 371 -29.28 -18.18 -12.40
N HIS A 372 -29.60 -18.61 -13.63
CA HIS A 372 -30.67 -18.21 -14.56
C HIS A 372 -31.11 -16.74 -14.57
#